data_AF-A0A7I6GXL7-F1
#
_entry.id   AF-A0A7I6GXL7-F1
#
_cell.length_a   1.000
_cell.length_b   1.000
_cell.length_c   1.000
_cell.angle_alpha   90.00
_cell.angle_beta   90.00
_cell.angle_gamma   90.00
#
_symmetry.space_group_name_H-M   'P 1'
#
loop_
_entity.id
_entity.type
_entity.pdbx_description
1 polymer ?
#
loop_
_entity_poly.entity_id
_entity_poly.type
_entity_poly.pdbx_seq_one_letter_code
_entity_poly.pdbx_strand_id
1 'polypeptide(L)'
;MNLYQTKLFTRLQKQYKNQFGVDISQFVKLTNSLINFDQFEEKHLILKQKNVIKSIQKNNEKKIILSGGIASLKTYLACYLFIKSLLENKKLYSSDTNNFIIGNFQCSVEVNVLGQFEKLCKLLDISYMPRHTNNSYIMID
;
A
#
# COMPACT_ATOMS: atom_id res chain seq x y z
N MET A 1 -5.88 13.49 -8.96
CA MET A 1 -5.74 14.05 -10.32
C MET A 1 -4.45 13.51 -10.90
N ASN A 2 -4.50 12.75 -12.00
CA ASN A 2 -3.31 12.09 -12.55
C ASN A 2 -2.42 13.13 -13.25
N LEU A 3 -1.23 13.40 -12.69
CA LEU A 3 -0.28 14.41 -13.20
C LEU A 3 0.08 14.15 -14.67
N TYR A 4 0.19 12.87 -15.05
CA TYR A 4 0.55 12.41 -16.39
C TYR A 4 -0.54 12.66 -17.44
N GLN A 5 -1.78 12.89 -17.00
CA GLN A 5 -2.92 13.20 -17.88
C GLN A 5 -3.16 14.71 -18.03
N THR A 6 -2.38 15.55 -17.36
CA THR A 6 -2.53 17.00 -17.48
C THR A 6 -2.09 17.51 -18.86
N LYS A 7 -2.76 18.55 -19.36
CA LYS A 7 -2.40 19.22 -20.63
C LYS A 7 -0.97 19.75 -20.63
N LEU A 8 -0.49 20.19 -19.46
CA LEU A 8 0.87 20.68 -19.29
C LEU A 8 1.90 19.55 -19.46
N PHE A 9 1.69 18.43 -18.75
CA PHE A 9 2.60 17.29 -18.82
C PHE A 9 2.68 16.70 -20.24
N THR A 10 1.52 16.49 -20.89
CA THR A 10 1.47 15.98 -22.27
C THR A 10 2.14 16.92 -23.28
N ARG A 11 2.07 18.24 -23.08
CA ARG A 11 2.79 19.22 -23.92
C ARG A 11 4.30 19.11 -23.75
N LEU A 12 4.77 19.10 -22.50
CA LEU A 12 6.19 19.01 -22.18
C LEU A 12 6.80 17.67 -22.63
N GLN A 13 6.07 16.58 -22.44
CA GLN A 13 6.47 15.25 -22.92
C GLN A 13 6.68 15.23 -24.44
N LYS A 14 5.75 15.81 -25.23
CA LYS A 14 5.90 15.90 -26.69
C LYS A 14 7.11 16.75 -27.09
N GLN A 15 7.34 17.87 -26.42
CA GLN A 15 8.50 18.72 -26.69
C GLN A 15 9.81 17.97 -26.43
N TYR A 16 9.90 17.26 -25.30
CA TYR A 16 11.07 16.46 -24.97
C TYR A 16 11.30 15.32 -25.96
N LYS A 17 10.24 14.60 -26.35
CA LYS A 17 10.31 13.52 -27.35
C LYS A 17 10.80 14.04 -28.71
N ASN A 18 10.32 15.21 -29.14
CA ASN A 18 10.77 15.82 -30.39
C ASN A 18 12.24 16.28 -30.34
N GLN A 19 12.70 16.73 -29.17
CA GLN A 19 14.06 17.26 -29.00
C GLN A 19 15.11 16.15 -28.83
N PHE A 20 14.78 15.09 -28.10
CA PHE A 20 15.74 14.07 -27.69
C PHE A 20 15.46 12.68 -28.26
N GLY A 21 14.33 12.49 -28.97
CA GLY A 21 13.91 11.19 -29.51
C GLY A 21 13.45 10.18 -28.45
N VAL A 22 13.43 10.57 -27.17
CA VAL A 22 13.10 9.70 -26.04
C VAL A 22 11.70 9.99 -25.54
N ASP A 23 10.86 8.95 -25.45
CA ASP A 23 9.51 9.08 -24.90
C ASP A 23 9.50 8.80 -23.40
N ILE A 24 9.40 9.85 -22.59
CA ILE A 24 9.53 9.76 -21.13
C ILE A 24 8.39 8.93 -20.51
N SER A 25 7.23 8.80 -21.17
CA SER A 25 6.13 7.96 -20.67
C SER A 25 6.51 6.49 -20.53
N GLN A 26 7.49 6.02 -21.29
CA GLN A 26 7.99 4.64 -21.20
C GLN A 26 8.64 4.36 -19.84
N PHE A 27 9.16 5.40 -19.19
CA PHE A 27 9.76 5.35 -17.86
C PHE A 27 8.75 5.65 -16.75
N VAL A 28 7.61 6.27 -17.11
CA VAL A 28 6.48 6.44 -16.23
C VAL A 28 5.71 5.13 -16.18
N LYS A 29 6.08 4.26 -15.24
CA LYS A 29 5.21 3.16 -14.84
C LYS A 29 4.03 3.78 -14.10
N LEU A 30 2.94 4.02 -14.81
CA LEU A 30 1.64 4.18 -14.16
C LEU A 30 1.35 2.84 -13.46
N THR A 31 1.59 2.78 -12.16
CA THR A 31 1.12 1.69 -11.30
C THR A 31 -0.39 1.84 -11.09
N ASN A 32 -1.14 1.87 -12.19
CA ASN A 32 -2.59 1.72 -12.21
C ASN A 32 -2.96 0.23 -12.28
N SER A 33 -2.11 -0.66 -11.74
CA SER A 33 -2.52 -2.04 -11.52
C SER A 33 -3.57 -1.99 -10.41
N LEU A 34 -4.82 -2.20 -10.80
CA LEU A 34 -5.90 -2.47 -9.87
C LEU A 34 -5.48 -3.72 -9.09
N ILE A 35 -5.03 -3.53 -7.85
CA ILE A 35 -4.46 -4.61 -7.04
C ILE A 35 -5.50 -5.72 -6.91
N ASN A 36 -5.17 -6.90 -7.42
CA ASN A 36 -6.00 -8.08 -7.27
C ASN A 36 -5.71 -8.73 -5.92
N PHE A 37 -6.45 -8.29 -4.89
CA PHE A 37 -6.30 -8.82 -3.54
C PHE A 37 -6.59 -10.33 -3.48
N ASP A 38 -7.56 -10.84 -4.25
CA ASP A 38 -7.88 -12.27 -4.23
C ASP A 38 -6.68 -13.12 -4.70
N GLN A 39 -6.03 -12.70 -5.79
CA GLN A 39 -4.82 -13.36 -6.29
C GLN A 39 -3.65 -13.23 -5.31
N PHE A 40 -3.49 -12.07 -4.69
CA PHE A 40 -2.46 -11.83 -3.68
C PHE A 40 -2.66 -12.73 -2.45
N GLU A 41 -3.88 -12.76 -1.92
CA GLU A 41 -4.25 -13.56 -0.76
C GLU A 41 -4.01 -15.04 -1.03
N GLU A 42 -4.37 -15.51 -2.23
CA GLU A 42 -4.19 -16.91 -2.59
C GLU A 42 -2.72 -17.33 -2.61
N LYS A 43 -1.85 -16.45 -3.14
CA LYS A 43 -0.40 -16.70 -3.29
C LYS A 43 0.40 -16.49 -2.01
N HIS A 44 0.05 -15.49 -1.19
CA HIS A 44 0.93 -15.00 -0.11
C HIS A 44 0.41 -15.24 1.31
N LEU A 45 -0.86 -15.64 1.49
CA LEU A 45 -1.40 -15.91 2.82
C LEU A 45 -1.53 -17.41 3.11
N ILE A 46 -1.36 -17.77 4.39
CA ILE A 46 -1.59 -19.14 4.86
C ILE A 46 -3.09 -19.40 5.07
N LEU A 47 -3.49 -20.67 5.06
CA LEU A 47 -4.90 -21.09 5.23
C LEU A 47 -5.58 -20.44 6.44
N LYS A 48 -4.89 -20.38 7.59
CA LYS A 48 -5.42 -19.77 8.82
C LYS A 48 -5.70 -18.27 8.65
N GLN A 49 -4.83 -17.54 7.95
CA GLN A 49 -5.00 -16.11 7.67
C GLN A 49 -6.16 -15.88 6.69
N LYS A 50 -6.26 -16.69 5.63
CA LYS A 50 -7.38 -16.67 4.68
C LYS A 50 -8.73 -16.88 5.39
N ASN A 51 -8.79 -17.82 6.33
CA ASN A 51 -10.01 -18.07 7.11
C ASN A 51 -10.39 -16.87 8.00
N VAL A 52 -9.40 -16.19 8.59
CA VAL A 52 -9.65 -14.96 9.36
C VAL A 52 -10.24 -13.87 8.46
N ILE A 53 -9.68 -13.65 7.27
CA ILE A 53 -10.20 -12.66 6.30
C ILE A 53 -11.63 -12.97 5.89
N LYS A 54 -11.91 -14.24 5.53
CA LYS A 54 -13.27 -14.68 5.19
C LYS A 54 -14.26 -14.44 6.34
N SER A 55 -13.85 -14.67 7.58
CA SER A 55 -14.68 -14.40 8.76
C SER A 55 -14.96 -12.90 8.95
N ILE A 56 -13.95 -12.04 8.77
CA ILE A 56 -14.09 -10.59 8.86
C ILE A 56 -15.09 -10.09 7.82
N GLN A 57 -14.95 -10.53 6.56
CA GLN A 57 -15.84 -10.16 5.47
C GLN A 57 -17.26 -10.65 5.69
N LYS A 58 -17.43 -11.91 6.12
CA LYS A 58 -18.75 -12.51 6.38
C LYS A 58 -19.52 -11.76 7.45
N ASN A 59 -18.84 -11.29 8.49
CA ASN A 59 -19.46 -10.66 9.65
C ASN A 59 -19.45 -9.12 9.61
N ASN A 60 -18.81 -8.52 8.59
CA ASN A 60 -18.61 -7.07 8.47
C ASN A 60 -17.97 -6.45 9.74
N GLU A 61 -16.94 -7.12 10.28
CA GLU A 61 -16.29 -6.73 11.53
C GLU A 61 -15.50 -5.42 11.36
N LYS A 62 -15.78 -4.44 12.20
CA LYS A 62 -15.05 -3.15 12.22
C LYS A 62 -13.88 -3.13 13.19
N LYS A 63 -13.87 -4.05 14.16
CA LYS A 63 -12.84 -4.14 15.21
C LYS A 63 -12.29 -5.56 15.23
N ILE A 64 -10.98 -5.68 15.11
CA ILE A 64 -10.32 -6.98 14.97
C ILE A 64 -9.26 -7.10 16.06
N ILE A 65 -9.31 -8.21 16.80
CA ILE A 65 -8.29 -8.57 17.79
C ILE A 65 -7.59 -9.84 17.29
N LEU A 66 -6.31 -9.71 16.95
CA LEU A 66 -5.48 -10.85 16.55
C LEU A 66 -4.72 -11.38 17.78
N SER A 67 -5.17 -12.52 18.30
CA SER A 67 -4.54 -13.21 19.44
C SER A 67 -3.88 -14.50 19.00
N GLY A 68 -2.70 -14.82 19.55
CA GLY A 68 -1.98 -16.05 19.24
C GLY A 68 -0.50 -16.01 19.64
N GLY A 69 0.19 -17.15 19.51
CA GLY A 69 1.60 -17.30 19.92
C GLY A 69 2.58 -16.37 19.19
N ILE A 70 3.80 -16.26 19.72
CA ILE A 70 4.89 -15.49 19.10
C ILE A 70 5.16 -16.04 17.68
N ALA A 71 5.57 -15.16 16.76
CA ALA A 71 5.86 -15.49 15.36
C ALA A 71 4.68 -16.05 14.53
N SER A 72 3.45 -16.03 15.03
CA SER A 72 2.26 -16.46 14.26
C SER A 72 1.81 -15.46 13.18
N LEU A 73 2.70 -14.57 12.72
CA LEU A 73 2.48 -13.57 11.66
C LEU A 73 1.26 -12.64 11.87
N LYS A 74 0.92 -12.35 13.13
CA LYS A 74 -0.20 -11.44 13.47
C LYS A 74 0.04 -10.03 12.94
N THR A 75 1.24 -9.50 13.19
CA THR A 75 1.63 -8.16 12.75
C THR A 75 1.58 -8.04 11.24
N TYR A 76 2.04 -9.08 10.51
CA TYR A 76 1.95 -9.11 9.06
C TYR A 76 0.49 -9.04 8.56
N LEU A 77 -0.41 -9.85 9.13
CA LEU A 77 -1.83 -9.83 8.75
C LEU A 77 -2.50 -8.49 9.10
N ALA A 78 -2.19 -7.91 10.26
CA ALA A 78 -2.69 -6.59 10.64
C ALA A 78 -2.23 -5.50 9.67
N CYS A 79 -0.95 -5.51 9.30
CA CYS A 79 -0.40 -4.56 8.33
C CYS A 79 -1.05 -4.72 6.95
N TYR A 80 -1.26 -5.97 6.51
CA TYR A 80 -1.95 -6.27 5.25
C TYR A 80 -3.39 -5.72 5.25
N LEU A 81 -4.17 -6.01 6.29
CA LEU A 81 -5.55 -5.54 6.43
C LEU A 81 -5.62 -4.00 6.44
N PHE A 82 -4.66 -3.36 7.10
CA PHE A 82 -4.55 -1.90 7.10
C PHE A 82 -4.31 -1.33 5.70
N ILE A 83 -3.31 -1.85 4.96
CA ILE A 83 -3.04 -1.42 3.58
C ILE A 83 -4.24 -1.68 2.67
N LYS A 84 -4.86 -2.88 2.77
CA LYS A 84 -6.07 -3.22 2.01
C LYS A 84 -7.18 -2.21 2.27
N SER A 85 -7.43 -1.87 3.54
CA SER A 85 -8.44 -0.89 3.92
C SER A 85 -8.14 0.51 3.36
N LEU A 86 -6.88 0.96 3.38
CA LEU A 86 -6.50 2.25 2.79
C LEU A 86 -6.80 2.29 1.28
N LEU A 87 -6.45 1.23 0.56
CA LEU A 87 -6.61 1.14 -0.89
C LEU A 87 -8.08 1.02 -1.30
N GLU A 88 -8.87 0.19 -0.62
CA GLU A 88 -10.32 0.05 -0.87
C GLU A 88 -11.09 1.35 -0.58
N ASN A 89 -10.63 2.12 0.42
CA ASN A 89 -11.25 3.38 0.83
C ASN A 89 -10.51 4.61 0.30
N LYS A 90 -9.77 4.49 -0.81
CA LYS A 90 -8.94 5.56 -1.38
C LYS A 90 -9.68 6.89 -1.55
N LYS A 91 -10.98 6.86 -1.90
CA LYS A 91 -11.81 8.08 -2.01
C LYS A 91 -11.94 8.81 -0.67
N LEU A 92 -12.15 8.10 0.43
CA LEU A 92 -12.19 8.68 1.77
C LEU A 92 -10.83 9.27 2.13
N TYR A 93 -9.75 8.52 1.89
CA TYR A 93 -8.38 8.96 2.19
C TYR A 93 -7.83 10.03 1.24
N SER A 94 -8.53 10.34 0.14
CA SER A 94 -8.22 11.49 -0.70
C SER A 94 -8.59 12.83 -0.04
N SER A 95 -9.38 12.78 1.03
CA SER A 95 -9.57 13.91 1.96
C SER A 95 -8.52 13.88 3.08
N ASP A 96 -8.24 15.04 3.68
CA ASP A 96 -7.22 15.19 4.73
C ASP A 96 -7.57 14.37 5.98
N THR A 97 -7.09 13.12 6.01
CA THR A 97 -7.46 12.11 6.99
C THR A 97 -6.21 11.51 7.61
N ASN A 98 -6.20 11.47 8.93
CA ASN A 98 -5.06 10.98 9.70
C ASN A 98 -5.31 9.56 10.20
N ASN A 99 -4.31 8.71 10.06
CA ASN A 99 -4.28 7.38 10.65
C ASN A 99 -3.31 7.34 11.82
N PHE A 100 -3.69 6.69 12.91
CA PHE A 100 -2.83 6.49 14.06
C PHE A 100 -2.39 5.04 14.17
N ILE A 101 -1.09 4.83 14.32
CA ILE A 101 -0.51 3.53 14.63
C ILE A 101 0.17 3.68 15.99
N ILE A 102 -0.31 2.90 16.95
CA ILE A 102 0.16 2.96 18.33
C ILE A 102 0.79 1.61 18.68
N GLY A 103 1.92 1.64 19.37
CA GLY A 103 2.58 0.48 19.93
C GLY A 103 3.38 0.87 21.16
N ASN A 104 3.92 -0.14 21.86
CA ASN A 104 4.56 0.07 23.17
C ASN A 104 5.77 1.02 23.13
N PHE A 105 6.56 0.97 22.05
CA PHE A 105 7.73 1.83 21.86
C PHE A 105 7.84 2.25 20.40
N GLN A 106 8.27 3.48 20.14
CA GLN A 106 8.45 3.99 18.77
C GLN A 106 9.36 3.07 17.93
N CYS A 107 10.53 2.69 18.47
CA CYS A 107 11.47 1.80 17.78
C CYS A 107 10.83 0.45 17.40
N SER A 108 9.97 -0.09 18.27
CA SER A 108 9.26 -1.35 17.99
C SER A 108 8.24 -1.19 16.88
N VAL A 109 7.54 -0.05 16.82
CA VAL A 109 6.60 0.25 15.73
C VAL A 109 7.36 0.41 14.41
N GLU A 110 8.46 1.15 14.42
CA GLU A 110 9.28 1.36 13.21
C GLU A 110 9.80 0.04 12.64
N VAL A 111 10.43 -0.80 13.48
CA VAL A 111 10.99 -2.08 13.02
C VAL A 111 9.89 -3.07 12.63
N ASN A 112 8.87 -3.25 13.48
CA ASN A 112 7.90 -4.35 13.30
C ASN A 112 6.73 -3.99 12.39
N VAL A 113 6.37 -2.72 12.26
CA VAL A 113 5.22 -2.28 11.45
C VAL A 113 5.70 -1.67 10.14
N LEU A 114 6.59 -0.67 10.18
CA LEU A 114 7.05 -0.04 8.93
C LEU A 114 7.84 -1.01 8.06
N GLY A 115 8.67 -1.86 8.65
CA GLY A 115 9.36 -2.93 7.91
C GLY A 115 8.39 -3.93 7.25
N GLN A 116 7.23 -4.19 7.86
CA GLN A 116 6.20 -5.04 7.24
C GLN A 116 5.42 -4.31 6.16
N PHE A 117 5.17 -3.00 6.32
CA PHE A 117 4.59 -2.18 5.25
C PHE A 117 5.49 -2.15 4.02
N GLU A 118 6.78 -1.91 4.19
CA GLU A 118 7.73 -1.93 3.07
C GLU A 118 7.67 -3.27 2.32
N LYS A 119 7.70 -4.38 3.06
CA LYS A 119 7.61 -5.72 2.48
C LYS A 119 6.30 -5.94 1.73
N LEU A 120 5.17 -5.56 2.32
CA LEU A 120 3.85 -5.71 1.71
C LEU A 120 3.69 -4.83 0.47
N CYS A 121 4.10 -3.57 0.53
CA CYS A 121 4.08 -2.66 -0.62
C CYS A 121 4.90 -3.22 -1.78
N LYS A 122 6.12 -3.74 -1.52
CA LYS A 122 6.93 -4.41 -2.56
C LYS A 122 6.22 -5.62 -3.18
N LEU A 123 5.54 -6.44 -2.37
CA LEU A 123 4.81 -7.61 -2.87
C LEU A 123 3.53 -7.23 -3.64
N LEU A 124 2.92 -6.10 -3.31
CA LEU A 124 1.74 -5.54 -3.98
C LEU A 124 2.09 -4.66 -5.18
N ASP A 125 3.38 -4.51 -5.50
CA ASP A 125 3.90 -3.60 -6.53
C ASP A 125 3.49 -2.13 -6.31
N ILE A 126 3.41 -1.72 -5.05
CA ILE A 126 3.13 -0.35 -4.61
C ILE A 126 4.45 0.36 -4.34
N SER A 127 4.61 1.56 -4.89
CA SER A 127 5.77 2.41 -4.59
C SER A 127 5.81 2.77 -3.10
N TYR A 128 6.90 2.37 -2.45
CA TYR A 128 7.17 2.64 -1.05
C TYR A 128 8.48 3.43 -0.96
N MET A 129 8.42 4.65 -0.43
CA MET A 129 9.63 5.44 -0.17
C MET A 129 9.99 5.34 1.32
N PRO A 130 11.07 4.59 1.67
CA PRO A 130 11.57 4.57 3.03
C PRO A 130 12.13 5.95 3.43
N ARG A 131 12.10 6.25 4.73
CA ARG A 131 12.52 7.54 5.29
C ARG A 131 13.98 7.88 5.01
N HIS A 132 14.20 9.12 4.56
CA HIS A 132 15.18 10.02 5.17
C HIS A 132 14.40 11.00 6.07
N THR A 133 14.88 11.30 7.28
CA THR A 133 14.36 12.36 8.17
C THR A 133 12.87 12.29 8.56
N ASN A 134 12.47 11.26 9.33
CA ASN A 134 11.23 11.29 10.12
C ASN A 134 9.87 11.46 9.39
N ASN A 135 9.75 11.23 8.07
CA ASN A 135 8.44 11.04 7.38
C ASN A 135 8.44 9.87 6.35
N SER A 136 7.52 8.90 6.48
CA SER A 136 7.39 7.75 5.56
C SER A 136 6.14 7.93 4.72
N TYR A 137 6.23 7.71 3.41
CA TYR A 137 5.11 7.90 2.49
C TYR A 137 4.84 6.61 1.72
N ILE A 138 3.58 6.18 1.72
CA ILE A 138 3.08 5.17 0.79
C ILE A 138 2.41 5.94 -0.34
N MET A 139 2.98 5.86 -1.55
CA MET A 139 2.42 6.54 -2.71
C MET A 139 1.35 5.63 -3.32
N ILE A 140 0.10 6.04 -3.19
CA ILE A 140 -1.05 5.34 -3.76
C ILE A 140 -1.52 6.15 -4.98
N ASP A 141 -1.01 5.81 -6.17
CA ASP A 141 -1.41 6.42 -7.46
C ASP A 141 -2.89 6.22 -7.76
#